data_AF-D3KGD6-F1
#
_entry.id   AF-D3KGD6-F1
#
_cell.length_a   1.000
_cell.length_b   1.000
_cell.length_c   1.000
_cell.angle_alpha   90.00
_cell.angle_beta   90.00
_cell.angle_gamma   90.00
#
_symmetry.space_group_name_H-M   'P 1'
#
loop_
_entity.id
_entity.type
_entity.pdbx_description
1 polymer ?
#
loop_
_entity_poly.entity_id
_entity_poly.type
_entity_poly.pdbx_seq_one_letter_code
_entity_poly.pdbx_strand_id
1 'polypeptide(L)'
;MSRPPCGLVEFEDGYAIGSYSGSVTHISTTGSNAQQTRIIVSCSLQNAPVTALAAGHKLYCSFRNGEIAIGDRISMKLDSAFLTSLHAMGPNAYELVVASTSRGMVTIYDPSKNVFVHTMPIYSDASRHFRLCSSHAAVLPTFGCICAACEDIISVVDARIGRKTPCLELRFKRYADSPTRGTTVTRLAALPWGGVLAGTSSSAIHLLDLSSAHPEEVADTVLCHPGPIKDMSACKTTLVSGSARRLTNHVLVGKEIRPQSSTDLDSILCGLCPSAAVLANRTIVSVFQ
;
A
#
# COMPACT_ATOMS: atom_id res chain seq x y z
N MET A 1 -17.73 2.81 9.00
CA MET A 1 -16.27 2.55 9.02
C MET A 1 -15.82 2.27 7.60
N SER A 2 -14.77 2.95 7.11
CA SER A 2 -14.20 2.67 5.78
C SER A 2 -13.74 1.21 5.73
N ARG A 3 -14.24 0.47 4.73
CA ARG A 3 -13.86 -0.92 4.53
C ARG A 3 -12.34 -0.99 4.32
N PRO A 4 -11.58 -1.83 5.06
CA PRO A 4 -10.14 -1.97 4.83
C PRO A 4 -9.90 -2.49 3.41
N PRO A 5 -8.80 -2.13 2.75
CA PRO A 5 -8.50 -2.62 1.41
C PRO A 5 -8.39 -4.15 1.42
N CYS A 6 -9.10 -4.82 0.51
CA CYS A 6 -8.79 -6.21 0.17
C CYS A 6 -7.44 -6.21 -0.55
N GLY A 7 -6.40 -6.75 0.06
CA GLY A 7 -5.09 -6.84 -0.60
C GLY A 7 -5.23 -7.62 -1.91
N LEU A 8 -4.64 -7.11 -2.98
CA LEU A 8 -4.36 -7.87 -4.19
C LEU A 8 -2.86 -7.80 -4.41
N VAL A 9 -2.24 -8.95 -4.60
CA VAL A 9 -0.82 -9.01 -4.91
C VAL A 9 -0.56 -9.98 -6.04
N GLU A 10 0.36 -9.61 -6.91
CA GLU A 10 0.78 -10.38 -8.07
C GLU A 10 2.13 -11.07 -7.78
N PHE A 11 2.35 -12.20 -8.41
CA PHE A 11 3.61 -12.95 -8.42
C PHE A 11 3.79 -13.62 -9.79
N GLU A 12 4.93 -14.26 -10.04
CA GLU A 12 5.32 -14.76 -11.37
C GLU A 12 4.21 -15.57 -12.07
N ASP A 13 3.55 -16.47 -11.33
CA ASP A 13 2.57 -17.41 -11.89
C ASP A 13 1.09 -17.05 -11.61
N GLY A 14 0.78 -15.84 -11.13
CA GLY A 14 -0.60 -15.50 -10.79
C GLY A 14 -0.81 -14.30 -9.87
N TYR A 15 -1.95 -14.30 -9.19
CA TYR A 15 -2.32 -13.28 -8.22
C TYR A 15 -3.06 -13.88 -7.02
N ALA A 16 -2.94 -13.22 -5.87
CA ALA A 16 -3.63 -13.55 -4.64
C ALA A 16 -4.56 -12.41 -4.25
N ILE A 17 -5.77 -12.77 -3.83
CA ILE A 17 -6.85 -11.83 -3.47
C ILE A 17 -7.28 -12.11 -2.03
N GLY A 18 -7.16 -11.11 -1.17
CA GLY A 18 -7.70 -11.14 0.18
C GLY A 18 -9.16 -10.71 0.19
N SER A 19 -9.99 -11.35 1.00
CA SER A 19 -11.42 -11.06 1.08
C SER A 19 -11.83 -10.49 2.43
N TYR A 20 -13.00 -9.86 2.48
CA TYR A 20 -13.63 -9.44 3.74
C TYR A 20 -14.10 -10.60 4.61
N SER A 21 -14.26 -11.80 4.05
CA SER A 21 -14.57 -13.00 4.84
C SER A 21 -13.34 -13.60 5.51
N GLY A 22 -12.15 -12.99 5.31
CA GLY A 22 -10.90 -13.48 5.88
C GLY A 22 -10.31 -14.67 5.11
N SER A 23 -10.72 -14.85 3.86
CA SER A 23 -10.12 -15.82 2.95
C SER A 23 -9.12 -15.14 2.01
N VAL A 24 -8.02 -15.83 1.72
CA VAL A 24 -7.11 -15.44 0.64
C VAL A 24 -7.29 -16.42 -0.50
N THR A 25 -7.56 -15.96 -1.70
CA THR A 25 -7.74 -16.81 -2.89
C THR A 25 -6.55 -16.65 -3.81
N HIS A 26 -5.89 -17.77 -4.12
CA HIS A 26 -4.82 -17.83 -5.11
C HIS A 26 -5.37 -18.17 -6.50
N ILE A 27 -4.98 -17.41 -7.51
CA ILE A 27 -5.39 -17.58 -8.91
C ILE A 27 -4.14 -17.68 -9.75
N SER A 28 -3.92 -18.85 -10.36
CA SER A 28 -2.79 -19.09 -11.25
C SER A 28 -3.11 -18.64 -12.68
N THR A 29 -2.10 -18.09 -13.35
CA THR A 29 -2.15 -17.64 -14.76
C THR A 29 -1.35 -18.55 -15.69
N THR A 30 -0.54 -19.47 -15.14
CA THR A 30 0.20 -20.47 -15.92
C THR A 30 -0.63 -21.74 -16.12
N GLY A 31 -1.20 -21.90 -17.31
CA GLY A 31 -1.77 -23.18 -17.73
C GLY A 31 -2.78 -23.05 -18.87
N SER A 32 -2.42 -23.63 -20.01
CA SER A 32 -3.24 -23.89 -21.21
C SER A 32 -4.44 -24.84 -20.97
N ASN A 33 -4.93 -24.93 -19.73
CA ASN A 33 -6.18 -25.59 -19.35
C ASN A 33 -6.85 -24.70 -18.30
N ALA A 34 -7.77 -23.85 -18.77
CA ALA A 34 -8.50 -22.84 -18.00
C ALA A 34 -9.45 -23.39 -16.90
N GLN A 35 -9.18 -24.55 -16.32
CA GLN A 35 -10.10 -25.25 -15.42
C GLN A 35 -9.56 -25.61 -14.03
N GLN A 36 -8.31 -25.31 -13.68
CA GLN A 36 -7.84 -25.49 -12.30
C GLN A 36 -7.17 -24.25 -11.75
N THR A 37 -8.00 -23.25 -11.44
CA THR A 37 -7.71 -22.27 -10.40
C THR A 37 -7.42 -23.04 -9.10
N ARG A 38 -6.14 -23.23 -8.75
CA ARG A 38 -5.78 -23.77 -7.43
C ARG A 38 -6.03 -22.71 -6.37
N ILE A 39 -7.25 -22.75 -5.82
CA ILE A 39 -7.67 -21.93 -4.69
C ILE A 39 -7.01 -22.48 -3.41
N ILE A 40 -5.81 -22.01 -3.09
CA ILE A 40 -5.25 -22.21 -1.76
C ILE A 40 -5.86 -21.12 -0.87
N VAL A 41 -6.66 -21.53 0.12
CA VAL A 41 -7.32 -20.62 1.04
C VAL A 41 -6.58 -20.58 2.37
N SER A 42 -5.85 -19.49 2.62
CA SER A 42 -5.46 -19.13 3.98
C SER A 42 -6.65 -18.40 4.62
N CYS A 43 -7.25 -19.01 5.65
CA CYS A 43 -8.38 -18.43 6.38
C CYS A 43 -7.94 -17.93 7.76
N SER A 44 -8.41 -16.75 8.16
CA SER A 44 -8.42 -16.39 9.58
C SER A 44 -9.33 -17.35 10.34
N LEU A 45 -8.93 -17.81 11.52
CA LEU A 45 -9.74 -18.70 12.37
C LEU A 45 -11.09 -18.08 12.78
N GLN A 46 -11.15 -16.75 12.83
CA GLN A 46 -12.35 -15.98 13.22
C GLN A 46 -13.03 -15.28 12.03
N ASN A 47 -12.74 -15.66 10.79
CA ASN A 47 -13.23 -14.98 9.57
C ASN A 47 -12.99 -13.45 9.57
N ALA A 48 -11.89 -13.01 10.17
CA ALA A 48 -11.53 -11.60 10.23
C ALA A 48 -11.09 -11.11 8.83
N PRO A 49 -11.53 -9.93 8.37
CA PRO A 49 -11.18 -9.40 7.06
C PRO A 49 -9.68 -9.34 6.81
N VAL A 50 -9.24 -9.67 5.58
CA VAL A 50 -7.86 -9.40 5.13
C VAL A 50 -7.66 -7.89 5.01
N THR A 51 -6.55 -7.38 5.54
CA THR A 51 -6.22 -5.95 5.59
C THR A 51 -4.99 -5.58 4.77
N ALA A 52 -4.09 -6.54 4.52
CA ALA A 52 -2.92 -6.36 3.68
C ALA A 52 -2.44 -7.70 3.13
N LEU A 53 -1.85 -7.67 1.93
CA LEU A 53 -1.15 -8.79 1.30
C LEU A 53 0.21 -8.34 0.77
N ALA A 54 1.20 -9.21 0.80
CA ALA A 54 2.45 -9.06 0.06
C ALA A 54 2.95 -10.41 -0.45
N ALA A 55 3.56 -10.41 -1.63
CA ALA A 55 4.24 -11.56 -2.19
C ALA A 55 5.75 -11.33 -2.07
N GLY A 56 6.42 -12.27 -1.41
CA GLY A 56 7.86 -12.46 -1.44
C GLY A 56 8.16 -13.91 -1.82
N HIS A 57 9.15 -14.52 -1.19
CA HIS A 57 9.35 -15.98 -1.26
C HIS A 57 8.12 -16.74 -0.70
N LYS A 58 7.36 -16.12 0.19
CA LYS A 58 6.07 -16.62 0.68
C LYS A 58 5.00 -15.55 0.50
N LEU A 59 3.74 -15.99 0.56
CA LEU A 59 2.61 -15.08 0.64
C LEU A 59 2.44 -14.63 2.10
N TYR A 60 2.45 -13.31 2.31
CA TYR A 60 2.22 -12.69 3.60
C TYR A 60 0.82 -12.10 3.62
N CYS A 61 0.07 -12.37 4.69
CA CYS A 61 -1.28 -11.86 4.85
C CYS A 61 -1.49 -11.35 6.26
N SER A 62 -2.17 -10.22 6.40
CA SER A 62 -2.65 -9.71 7.69
C SER A 62 -4.16 -9.63 7.72
N PHE A 63 -4.71 -9.92 8.88
CA PHE A 63 -6.14 -9.89 9.16
C PHE A 63 -6.47 -8.81 10.19
N ARG A 64 -7.71 -8.33 10.17
CA ARG A 64 -8.19 -7.23 11.01
C ARG A 64 -8.16 -7.54 12.51
N ASN A 65 -8.17 -8.82 12.89
CA ASN A 65 -8.03 -9.26 14.28
C ASN A 65 -6.55 -9.31 14.75
N GLY A 66 -5.61 -8.86 13.93
CA GLY A 66 -4.18 -8.83 14.21
C GLY A 66 -3.44 -10.10 13.83
N GLU A 67 -4.12 -11.15 13.35
CA GLU A 67 -3.47 -12.36 12.86
C GLU A 67 -2.61 -12.07 11.63
N ILE A 68 -1.46 -12.75 11.55
CA ILE A 68 -0.55 -12.67 10.41
C ILE A 68 -0.27 -14.09 9.94
N ALA A 69 -0.58 -14.36 8.68
CA ALA A 69 -0.27 -15.61 8.00
C ALA A 69 0.97 -15.48 7.14
N ILE A 70 1.78 -16.53 7.12
CA ILE A 70 2.93 -16.70 6.24
C ILE A 70 2.74 -18.02 5.51
N GLY A 71 2.46 -17.96 4.21
CA GLY A 71 1.99 -19.10 3.43
C GLY A 71 0.59 -19.56 3.89
N ASP A 72 0.49 -20.83 4.27
CA ASP A 72 -0.75 -21.52 4.65
C ASP A 72 -1.05 -21.51 6.16
N ARG A 73 -0.22 -20.85 6.98
CA ARG A 73 -0.30 -20.90 8.45
C ARG A 73 -0.35 -19.54 9.10
N ILE A 74 -1.21 -19.40 10.11
CA ILE A 74 -1.13 -18.28 11.06
C ILE A 74 0.16 -18.44 11.87
N SER A 75 1.06 -17.48 11.73
CA SER A 75 2.39 -17.52 12.36
C SER A 75 2.46 -16.68 13.63
N MET A 76 1.65 -15.62 13.72
CA MET A 76 1.60 -14.74 14.90
C MET A 76 0.30 -13.93 14.95
N LYS A 77 0.12 -13.21 16.06
CA LYS A 77 -0.99 -12.29 16.28
C LYS A 77 -0.51 -11.03 17.00
N LEU A 78 -0.97 -9.88 16.52
CA LEU A 78 -0.80 -8.60 17.20
C LEU A 78 -1.98 -8.37 18.15
N ASP A 79 -1.70 -8.13 19.43
CA ASP A 79 -2.75 -8.07 20.46
C ASP A 79 -3.70 -6.87 20.33
N SER A 80 -3.23 -5.78 19.75
CA SER A 80 -3.93 -4.49 19.84
C SER A 80 -3.96 -3.68 18.54
N ALA A 81 -3.42 -4.24 17.46
CA ALA A 81 -3.31 -3.62 16.15
C ALA A 81 -3.44 -4.66 15.03
N PHE A 82 -3.62 -4.19 13.80
CA PHE A 82 -3.50 -5.02 12.59
C PHE A 82 -2.63 -4.31 11.56
N LEU A 83 -2.11 -5.04 10.57
CA LEU A 83 -1.27 -4.44 9.54
C LEU A 83 -2.15 -3.85 8.43
N THR A 84 -1.83 -2.63 8.01
CA THR A 84 -2.58 -1.85 7.00
C THR A 84 -1.88 -1.80 5.65
N SER A 85 -0.59 -2.13 5.62
CA SER A 85 0.19 -2.38 4.41
C SER A 85 1.29 -3.40 4.70
N LEU A 86 1.73 -4.12 3.66
CA LEU A 86 2.76 -5.14 3.71
C LEU A 86 3.63 -5.02 2.45
N HIS A 87 4.94 -5.16 2.62
CA HIS A 87 5.91 -5.20 1.53
C HIS A 87 7.01 -6.22 1.88
N ALA A 88 7.19 -7.23 1.03
CA ALA A 88 8.37 -8.08 1.10
C ALA A 88 9.54 -7.38 0.39
N MET A 89 10.73 -7.44 0.97
CA MET A 89 11.93 -6.79 0.43
C MET A 89 13.19 -7.62 0.66
N GLY A 90 14.18 -7.39 -0.20
CA GLY A 90 15.47 -8.06 -0.11
C GLY A 90 15.51 -9.40 -0.86
N PRO A 91 16.70 -9.99 -1.01
CA PRO A 91 16.85 -11.29 -1.64
C PRO A 91 16.28 -12.40 -0.75
N ASN A 92 15.86 -13.52 -1.33
CA ASN A 92 15.21 -14.63 -0.61
C ASN A 92 15.91 -15.08 0.69
N ALA A 93 17.24 -15.09 0.73
CA ALA A 93 18.02 -15.49 1.91
C ALA A 93 17.98 -14.48 3.08
N TYR A 94 17.63 -13.23 2.79
CA TYR A 94 17.59 -12.10 3.74
C TYR A 94 16.30 -11.31 3.59
N GLU A 95 15.22 -11.98 3.19
CA GLU A 95 13.93 -11.33 2.97
C GLU A 95 13.42 -10.74 4.29
N LEU A 96 13.02 -9.46 4.24
CA LEU A 96 12.38 -8.75 5.33
C LEU A 96 10.97 -8.33 4.90
N VAL A 97 10.08 -8.19 5.88
CA VAL A 97 8.73 -7.69 5.65
C VAL A 97 8.59 -6.34 6.34
N VAL A 98 8.30 -5.31 5.56
CA VAL A 98 7.95 -3.99 6.07
C VAL A 98 6.45 -3.82 6.10
N ALA A 99 5.95 -3.36 7.23
CA ALA A 99 4.53 -3.21 7.46
C ALA A 99 4.20 -1.90 8.17
N SER A 100 3.07 -1.31 7.83
CA SER A 100 2.44 -0.28 8.65
C SER A 100 1.32 -0.88 9.48
N THR A 101 1.08 -0.33 10.67
CA THR A 101 0.05 -0.81 11.59
C THR A 101 -1.09 0.18 11.73
N SER A 102 -2.29 -0.30 12.07
CA SER A 102 -3.47 0.53 12.37
C SER A 102 -3.29 1.49 13.55
N ARG A 103 -2.10 1.54 14.17
CA ARG A 103 -1.71 2.43 15.26
C ARG A 103 -0.62 3.43 14.85
N GLY A 104 -0.38 3.63 13.56
CA GLY A 104 0.52 4.68 13.08
C GLY A 104 1.99 4.33 13.31
N MET A 105 2.31 3.05 13.30
CA MET A 105 3.68 2.54 13.42
C MET A 105 4.11 1.89 12.12
N VAL A 106 5.40 1.98 11.80
CA VAL A 106 6.08 1.12 10.84
C VAL A 106 6.85 0.06 11.60
N THR A 107 6.83 -1.17 11.10
CA THR A 107 7.60 -2.26 11.66
C THR A 107 8.32 -3.05 10.56
N ILE A 108 9.49 -3.56 10.88
CA ILE A 108 10.31 -4.43 10.04
C ILE A 108 10.36 -5.78 10.72
N TYR A 109 9.89 -6.81 10.02
CA TYR A 109 9.78 -8.17 10.49
C TYR A 109 10.77 -9.08 9.74
N ASP A 110 11.50 -9.91 10.48
CA ASP A 110 12.39 -10.94 9.96
C ASP A 110 11.66 -12.30 10.00
N PRO A 111 11.14 -12.79 8.86
CA PRO A 111 10.44 -14.06 8.77
C PRO A 111 11.32 -15.28 9.05
N SER A 112 12.64 -15.17 8.90
CA SER A 112 13.57 -16.26 9.17
C SER A 112 13.75 -16.50 10.67
N LYS A 113 13.68 -15.43 11.47
CA LYS A 113 13.83 -15.47 12.94
C LYS A 113 12.52 -15.36 13.69
N ASN A 114 11.42 -15.10 12.99
CA ASN A 114 10.10 -14.87 13.57
C ASN A 114 10.09 -13.73 14.60
N VAL A 115 10.76 -12.61 14.29
CA VAL A 115 10.92 -11.46 15.21
C VAL A 115 10.74 -10.13 14.49
N PHE A 116 10.12 -9.16 15.16
CA PHE A 116 10.14 -7.75 14.75
C PHE A 116 11.48 -7.12 15.10
N VAL A 117 12.26 -6.77 14.08
CA VAL A 117 13.61 -6.22 14.22
C VAL A 117 13.55 -4.74 14.62
N HIS A 118 12.61 -4.00 14.02
CA HIS A 118 12.42 -2.57 14.30
C HIS A 118 10.94 -2.21 14.31
N THR A 119 10.57 -1.32 15.22
CA THR A 119 9.23 -0.72 15.29
C THR A 119 9.38 0.75 15.66
N MET A 120 8.75 1.62 14.88
CA MET A 120 8.94 3.07 14.94
C MET A 120 7.62 3.80 14.68
N PRO A 121 7.36 4.91 15.39
CA PRO A 121 6.19 5.73 15.10
C PRO A 121 6.38 6.45 13.77
N ILE A 122 5.28 6.60 13.01
CA ILE A 122 5.29 7.34 11.76
C ILE A 122 5.42 8.84 12.05
N TYR A 123 4.81 9.36 13.11
CA TYR A 123 4.89 10.77 13.49
C TYR A 123 5.47 10.92 14.89
N SER A 124 6.22 12.01 15.13
CA SER A 124 7.02 12.18 16.34
C SER A 124 6.25 12.67 17.58
N ASP A 125 4.92 12.82 17.53
CA ASP A 125 4.18 13.45 18.63
C ASP A 125 4.22 12.60 19.91
N ALA A 126 4.68 13.24 20.98
CA ALA A 126 4.91 12.67 22.31
C ALA A 126 3.61 12.27 23.04
N SER A 127 2.44 12.56 22.47
CA SER A 127 1.15 12.30 23.10
C SER A 127 0.87 10.82 23.36
N ARG A 128 1.66 9.86 22.81
CA ARG A 128 1.60 8.38 23.03
C ARG A 128 0.21 7.74 22.86
N HIS A 129 -0.80 8.50 22.48
CA HIS A 129 -2.14 8.03 22.21
C HIS A 129 -2.22 7.62 20.75
N PHE A 130 -1.76 6.40 20.47
CA PHE A 130 -1.94 5.76 19.18
C PHE A 130 -3.41 5.38 19.01
N ARG A 131 -4.23 6.37 18.62
CA ARG A 131 -5.59 6.12 18.13
C ARG A 131 -5.50 5.24 16.89
N LEU A 132 -6.57 4.47 16.63
CA LEU A 132 -6.69 3.76 15.36
C LEU A 132 -6.65 4.77 14.23
N CYS A 133 -5.68 4.64 13.33
CA CYS A 133 -5.44 5.56 12.22
C CYS A 133 -5.23 4.80 10.92
N SER A 134 -5.47 5.48 9.80
CA SER A 134 -5.07 4.97 8.49
C SER A 134 -3.59 5.21 8.32
N SER A 135 -2.82 4.14 8.25
CA SER A 135 -1.39 4.22 7.97
C SER A 135 -1.04 3.38 6.75
N HIS A 136 -0.02 3.83 6.03
CA HIS A 136 0.46 3.20 4.81
C HIS A 136 1.98 3.25 4.79
N ALA A 137 2.63 2.24 4.25
CA ALA A 137 4.04 2.25 3.95
C ALA A 137 4.24 2.07 2.45
N ALA A 138 5.36 2.56 1.95
CA ALA A 138 5.90 2.28 0.65
C ALA A 138 7.43 2.15 0.79
N VAL A 139 7.96 1.08 0.24
CA VAL A 139 9.40 0.82 0.25
C VAL A 139 10.04 1.50 -0.95
N LEU A 140 11.17 2.17 -0.73
CA LEU A 140 12.01 2.74 -1.78
C LEU A 140 13.36 2.02 -1.82
N PRO A 141 13.46 0.90 -2.55
CA PRO A 141 14.67 0.08 -2.58
C PRO A 141 15.89 0.87 -3.05
N THR A 142 15.72 1.74 -4.05
CA THR A 142 16.78 2.57 -4.64
C THR A 142 17.50 3.44 -3.61
N PHE A 143 16.79 3.87 -2.56
CA PHE A 143 17.34 4.74 -1.51
C PHE A 143 17.58 4.01 -0.18
N GLY A 144 17.15 2.75 -0.04
CA GLY A 144 17.18 2.05 1.24
C GLY A 144 16.28 2.67 2.30
N CYS A 145 15.22 3.35 1.88
CA CYS A 145 14.31 4.09 2.75
C CYS A 145 12.90 3.50 2.71
N ILE A 146 12.16 3.73 3.79
CA ILE A 146 10.73 3.45 3.90
C ILE A 146 10.03 4.79 4.01
N CYS A 147 9.12 5.07 3.09
CA CYS A 147 8.19 6.18 3.23
C CYS A 147 6.91 5.65 3.87
N ALA A 148 6.44 6.31 4.92
CA ALA A 148 5.25 5.92 5.62
C ALA A 148 4.36 7.12 5.87
N ALA A 149 3.06 6.91 5.77
CA ALA A 149 2.06 7.94 6.00
C ALA A 149 1.12 7.53 7.11
N CYS A 150 0.69 8.51 7.88
CA CYS A 150 -0.31 8.37 8.93
C CYS A 150 -1.12 9.67 8.96
N GLU A 151 -2.43 9.56 8.74
CA GLU A 151 -3.32 10.73 8.65
C GLU A 151 -2.80 11.77 7.62
N ASP A 152 -2.48 13.00 8.03
CA ASP A 152 -1.99 14.10 7.20
C ASP A 152 -0.45 14.19 7.13
N ILE A 153 0.26 13.19 7.68
CA ILE A 153 1.71 13.19 7.84
C ILE A 153 2.35 12.12 6.95
N ILE A 154 3.43 12.49 6.25
CA ILE A 154 4.34 11.58 5.57
C ILE A 154 5.69 11.65 6.26
N SER A 155 6.27 10.49 6.55
CA SER A 155 7.57 10.37 7.16
C SER A 155 8.46 9.43 6.39
N VAL A 156 9.71 9.82 6.19
CA VAL A 156 10.73 9.00 5.55
C VAL A 156 11.64 8.46 6.64
N VAL A 157 11.84 7.15 6.63
CA VAL A 157 12.72 6.45 7.56
C VAL A 157 13.82 5.78 6.77
N ASP A 158 15.07 6.03 7.12
CA ASP A 158 16.19 5.22 6.64
C ASP A 158 16.12 3.83 7.30
N ALA A 159 15.93 2.78 6.49
CA ALA A 159 15.80 1.42 7.00
C ALA A 159 17.14 0.82 7.47
N ARG A 160 18.27 1.42 7.07
CA ARG A 160 19.63 0.95 7.40
C ARG A 160 20.07 1.48 8.75
N ILE A 161 19.66 2.70 9.06
CA ILE A 161 20.00 3.36 10.30
C ILE A 161 18.86 3.01 11.25
N GLY A 162 19.07 2.09 12.20
CA GLY A 162 18.07 1.65 13.21
C GLY A 162 17.62 2.75 14.19
N ARG A 163 17.57 4.00 13.75
CA ARG A 163 17.00 5.15 14.44
C ARG A 163 15.52 4.91 14.72
N LYS A 164 15.09 5.37 15.89
CA LYS A 164 13.69 5.30 16.33
C LYS A 164 12.86 6.51 15.90
N THR A 165 13.42 7.37 15.05
CA THR A 165 12.82 8.65 14.61
C THR A 165 12.91 8.77 13.09
N PRO A 166 11.89 9.35 12.43
CA PRO A 166 11.94 9.59 10.99
C PRO A 166 13.06 10.57 10.63
N CYS A 167 13.61 10.40 9.44
CA CYS A 167 14.65 11.27 8.86
C CYS A 167 14.05 12.55 8.25
N LEU A 168 12.80 12.49 7.82
CA LEU A 168 12.03 13.62 7.28
C LEU A 168 10.57 13.44 7.69
N GLU A 169 9.91 14.51 8.13
CA GLU A 169 8.47 14.54 8.41
C GLU A 169 7.85 15.70 7.64
N LEU A 170 6.87 15.39 6.78
CA LEU A 170 6.14 16.33 5.95
C LEU A 170 4.67 16.30 6.36
N ARG A 171 4.05 17.49 6.43
CA ARG A 171 2.63 17.61 6.73
C ARG A 171 1.93 18.26 5.57
N PHE A 172 0.85 17.65 5.09
CA PHE A 172 -0.02 18.33 4.16
C PHE A 172 -0.63 19.53 4.88
N LYS A 173 -0.41 20.75 4.33
CA LYS A 173 -0.99 21.96 4.90
C LYS A 173 -2.50 21.74 5.01
N ARG A 174 -3.03 21.80 6.23
CA ARG A 174 -4.46 22.08 6.41
C ARG A 174 -4.68 23.44 5.78
N TYR A 175 -5.50 23.51 4.74
CA TYR A 175 -6.03 24.80 4.31
C TYR A 175 -6.72 25.39 5.53
N ALA A 176 -6.05 26.39 6.13
CA ALA A 176 -6.63 27.21 7.17
C ALA A 176 -7.96 27.75 6.62
N ASP A 177 -9.01 27.66 7.41
CA ASP A 177 -10.39 28.17 7.18
C ASP A 177 -11.49 27.14 6.92
N SER A 178 -11.23 25.83 7.03
CA SER A 178 -12.31 24.83 7.04
C SER A 178 -12.29 23.98 8.31
N PRO A 179 -13.36 23.99 9.14
CA PRO A 179 -13.51 23.08 10.29
C PRO A 179 -13.83 21.64 9.88
N THR A 180 -13.89 21.37 8.57
CA THR A 180 -14.13 20.02 8.04
C THR A 180 -12.80 19.27 7.88
N ARG A 181 -12.83 17.98 8.24
CA ARG A 181 -11.71 17.04 8.34
C ARG A 181 -10.53 17.37 7.41
N GLY A 182 -9.33 17.50 7.99
CA GLY A 182 -8.10 17.69 7.24
C GLY A 182 -7.89 16.61 6.17
N THR A 183 -7.16 16.96 5.12
CA THR A 183 -6.80 16.03 4.05
C THR A 183 -5.88 14.95 4.62
N THR A 184 -6.25 13.69 4.44
CA THR A 184 -5.49 12.53 4.92
C THR A 184 -4.94 11.74 3.75
N VAL A 185 -3.76 11.14 3.93
CA VAL A 185 -3.16 10.20 3.01
C VAL A 185 -3.92 8.88 3.11
N THR A 186 -4.41 8.41 1.98
CA THR A 186 -5.17 7.17 1.87
C THR A 186 -4.39 6.07 1.16
N ARG A 187 -3.33 6.43 0.43
CA ARG A 187 -2.43 5.46 -0.22
C ARG A 187 -1.07 6.05 -0.54
N LEU A 188 -0.05 5.20 -0.51
CA LEU A 188 1.29 5.50 -1.02
C LEU A 188 1.63 4.56 -2.17
N ALA A 189 2.36 5.04 -3.17
CA ALA A 189 2.99 4.21 -4.20
C ALA A 189 4.43 4.68 -4.44
N ALA A 190 5.37 3.74 -4.47
CA ALA A 190 6.76 4.02 -4.79
C ALA A 190 6.95 4.14 -6.31
N LEU A 191 7.73 5.12 -6.73
CA LEU A 191 8.12 5.29 -8.13
C LEU A 191 9.45 4.58 -8.42
N PRO A 192 9.66 4.03 -9.62
CA PRO A 192 10.88 3.29 -9.95
C PRO A 192 12.17 4.12 -9.84
N TRP A 193 12.06 5.43 -10.05
CA TRP A 193 13.15 6.39 -10.00
C TRP A 193 13.31 7.06 -8.61
N GLY A 194 12.59 6.57 -7.60
CA GLY A 194 12.81 6.94 -6.20
C GLY A 194 11.91 8.05 -5.63
N GLY A 195 10.91 8.52 -6.37
CA GLY A 195 9.84 9.35 -5.82
C GLY A 195 8.76 8.54 -5.09
N VAL A 196 7.88 9.23 -4.37
CA VAL A 196 6.67 8.65 -3.76
C VAL A 196 5.44 9.42 -4.21
N LEU A 197 4.39 8.70 -4.57
CA LEU A 197 3.07 9.27 -4.79
C LEU A 197 2.22 9.12 -3.53
N ALA A 198 1.59 10.21 -3.11
CA ALA A 198 0.65 10.23 -2.00
C ALA A 198 -0.76 10.55 -2.51
N GLY A 199 -1.63 9.55 -2.48
CA GLY A 199 -3.04 9.68 -2.79
C GLY A 199 -3.78 10.13 -1.54
N THR A 200 -4.72 11.05 -1.68
CA THR A 200 -5.39 11.67 -0.54
C THR A 200 -6.90 11.45 -0.51
N SER A 201 -7.49 11.73 0.65
CA SER A 201 -8.93 11.78 0.83
C SER A 201 -9.61 12.97 0.13
N SER A 202 -8.84 13.97 -0.33
CA SER A 202 -9.31 15.09 -1.14
C SER A 202 -9.28 14.81 -2.65
N SER A 203 -9.02 13.56 -3.06
CA SER A 203 -8.96 13.13 -4.47
C SER A 203 -7.72 13.60 -5.24
N ALA A 204 -6.73 14.12 -4.54
CA ALA A 204 -5.46 14.55 -5.12
C ALA A 204 -4.42 13.43 -5.05
N ILE A 205 -3.51 13.42 -6.03
CA ILE A 205 -2.27 12.64 -5.99
C ILE A 205 -1.12 13.65 -5.97
N HIS A 206 -0.32 13.59 -4.91
CA HIS A 206 0.85 14.44 -4.73
C HIS A 206 2.12 13.66 -5.04
N LEU A 207 3.01 14.25 -5.83
CA LEU A 207 4.34 13.72 -6.09
C LEU A 207 5.34 14.30 -5.08
N LEU A 208 5.95 13.40 -4.31
CA LEU A 208 7.05 13.69 -3.42
C LEU A 208 8.36 13.17 -4.03
N ASP A 209 9.22 14.09 -4.47
CA ASP A 209 10.52 13.74 -5.03
C ASP A 209 11.60 13.72 -3.94
N LEU A 210 11.90 12.53 -3.43
CA LEU A 210 12.94 12.33 -2.42
C LEU A 210 14.36 12.47 -2.97
N SER A 211 14.55 12.58 -4.28
CA SER A 211 15.85 12.87 -4.89
C SER A 211 16.17 14.38 -4.93
N SER A 212 15.19 15.24 -4.64
CA SER A 212 15.35 16.69 -4.62
C SER A 212 16.17 17.16 -3.42
N ALA A 213 16.91 18.26 -3.59
CA ALA A 213 17.57 18.97 -2.49
C ALA A 213 16.56 19.54 -1.48
N HIS A 214 15.32 19.79 -1.92
CA HIS A 214 14.21 20.27 -1.11
C HIS A 214 13.03 19.29 -1.22
N PRO A 215 13.10 18.13 -0.56
CA PRO A 215 12.02 17.14 -0.59
C PRO A 215 10.74 17.65 0.11
N GLU A 216 10.79 18.78 0.79
CA GLU A 216 9.62 19.39 1.43
C GLU A 216 8.65 20.04 0.44
N GLU A 217 9.09 20.30 -0.79
CA GLU A 217 8.24 20.85 -1.84
C GLU A 217 7.55 19.70 -2.59
N VAL A 218 6.22 19.64 -2.49
CA VAL A 218 5.40 18.76 -3.32
C VAL A 218 5.53 19.21 -4.78
N ALA A 219 6.15 18.38 -5.61
CA ALA A 219 6.58 18.76 -6.95
C ALA A 219 5.41 18.85 -7.95
N ASP A 220 4.37 18.02 -7.77
CA ASP A 220 3.22 17.99 -8.67
C ASP A 220 1.96 17.54 -7.92
N THR A 221 0.81 18.12 -8.26
CA THR A 221 -0.49 17.73 -7.71
C THR A 221 -1.45 17.48 -8.86
N VAL A 222 -1.85 16.22 -9.03
CA VAL A 222 -2.77 15.81 -10.08
C VAL A 222 -4.14 15.52 -9.49
N LEU A 223 -5.17 16.19 -10.01
CA LEU A 223 -6.57 16.04 -9.61
C LEU A 223 -7.29 15.11 -10.58
N CYS A 224 -7.13 13.80 -10.41
CA CYS A 224 -7.58 12.82 -11.41
C CYS A 224 -8.94 12.18 -11.07
N HIS A 225 -9.39 12.28 -9.82
CA HIS A 225 -10.52 11.50 -9.31
C HIS A 225 -11.65 12.37 -8.75
N PRO A 226 -12.92 11.95 -8.88
CA PRO A 226 -14.08 12.64 -8.29
C PRO A 226 -14.27 12.35 -6.79
N GLY A 227 -13.33 11.67 -6.15
CA GLY A 227 -13.41 11.26 -4.75
C GLY A 227 -12.10 10.65 -4.23
N PRO A 228 -12.07 10.27 -2.93
CA PRO A 228 -10.87 9.78 -2.26
C PRO A 228 -10.14 8.71 -3.04
N ILE A 229 -8.82 8.85 -3.16
CA ILE A 229 -7.97 7.80 -3.73
C ILE A 229 -8.06 6.56 -2.82
N LYS A 230 -8.31 5.40 -3.41
CA LYS A 230 -8.46 4.13 -2.71
C LYS A 230 -7.28 3.21 -2.91
N ASP A 231 -6.72 3.20 -4.11
CA ASP A 231 -5.54 2.42 -4.42
C ASP A 231 -4.72 3.07 -5.52
N MET A 232 -3.42 2.77 -5.53
CA MET A 232 -2.48 3.24 -6.54
C MET A 232 -1.40 2.20 -6.74
N SER A 233 -1.00 2.00 -8.00
CA SER A 233 0.10 1.13 -8.37
C SER A 233 0.92 1.80 -9.46
N ALA A 234 2.22 1.95 -9.23
CA ALA A 234 3.17 2.43 -10.21
C ALA A 234 4.08 1.28 -10.63
N CYS A 235 4.21 1.08 -11.95
CA CYS A 235 5.09 0.07 -12.52
C CYS A 235 5.77 0.65 -13.75
N LYS A 236 7.10 0.67 -13.77
CA LYS A 236 7.92 1.21 -14.86
C LYS A 236 7.48 2.63 -15.26
N THR A 237 6.77 2.76 -16.37
CA THR A 237 6.33 4.03 -16.95
C THR A 237 4.83 4.27 -16.81
N THR A 238 4.12 3.45 -16.03
CA THR A 238 2.67 3.51 -15.89
C THR A 238 2.28 3.67 -14.43
N LEU A 239 1.37 4.60 -14.16
CA LEU A 239 0.69 4.75 -12.89
C LEU A 239 -0.80 4.49 -13.10
N VAL A 240 -1.34 3.55 -12.36
CA VAL A 240 -2.78 3.33 -12.26
C VAL A 240 -3.24 3.80 -10.89
N SER A 241 -4.24 4.67 -10.86
CA SER A 241 -4.88 5.14 -9.64
C SER A 241 -6.38 4.85 -9.68
N GLY A 242 -6.95 4.54 -8.53
CA GLY A 242 -8.36 4.19 -8.40
C GLY A 242 -9.05 4.96 -7.29
N SER A 243 -10.24 5.46 -7.58
CA SER A 243 -11.23 5.90 -6.60
C SER A 243 -12.47 5.02 -6.66
N ALA A 244 -13.45 5.27 -5.79
CA ALA A 244 -14.67 4.46 -5.75
C ALA A 244 -15.47 4.42 -7.07
N ARG A 245 -15.29 5.41 -7.95
CA ARG A 245 -16.06 5.58 -9.19
C ARG A 245 -15.20 5.73 -10.44
N ARG A 246 -13.87 5.68 -10.33
CA ARG A 246 -12.99 5.94 -11.47
C ARG A 246 -11.67 5.21 -11.34
N LEU A 247 -11.27 4.55 -12.42
CA LEU A 247 -9.89 4.13 -12.65
C LEU A 247 -9.25 5.10 -13.64
N THR A 248 -8.03 5.53 -13.34
CA THR A 248 -7.28 6.44 -14.20
C THR A 248 -5.88 5.89 -14.42
N ASN A 249 -5.47 5.87 -15.68
CA ASN A 249 -4.13 5.51 -16.10
C ASN A 249 -3.35 6.77 -16.48
N HIS A 250 -2.12 6.83 -16.02
CA HIS A 250 -1.19 7.90 -16.29
C HIS A 250 0.11 7.29 -16.82
N VAL A 251 0.72 7.99 -17.76
CA VAL A 251 2.08 7.71 -18.19
C VAL A 251 3.02 8.54 -17.33
N LEU A 252 4.05 7.89 -16.81
CA LEU A 252 5.17 8.49 -16.12
C LEU A 252 6.25 8.79 -17.16
N VAL A 253 6.45 10.08 -17.46
CA VAL A 253 7.47 10.54 -18.42
C VAL A 253 8.51 11.33 -17.64
N GLY A 254 9.65 10.69 -17.34
CA GLY A 254 10.64 11.27 -16.43
C GLY A 254 10.03 11.54 -15.06
N LYS A 255 10.00 12.81 -14.65
CA LYS A 255 9.42 13.25 -13.36
C LYS A 255 7.96 13.72 -13.45
N GLU A 256 7.36 13.68 -14.63
CA GLU A 256 5.99 14.17 -14.86
C GLU A 256 4.96 13.04 -14.87
N ILE A 257 3.75 13.34 -14.39
CA ILE A 257 2.60 12.43 -14.40
C ILE A 257 1.60 12.94 -15.44
N ARG A 258 1.48 12.26 -16.58
CA ARG A 258 0.58 12.68 -17.67
C ARG A 258 -0.65 11.78 -17.73
N PRO A 259 -1.88 12.34 -17.72
CA PRO A 259 -3.08 11.54 -17.87
C PRO A 259 -3.13 10.90 -19.25
N GLN A 260 -3.46 9.61 -19.31
CA GLN A 260 -3.56 8.85 -20.55
C GLN A 260 -5.00 8.46 -20.86
N SER A 261 -5.68 7.87 -19.87
CA SER A 261 -7.06 7.41 -20.02
C SER A 261 -7.76 7.35 -18.67
N SER A 262 -9.06 7.63 -18.64
CA SER A 262 -9.90 7.43 -17.47
C SER A 262 -11.11 6.57 -17.83
N THR A 263 -11.44 5.63 -16.96
CA THR A 263 -12.63 4.79 -17.06
C THR A 263 -13.52 5.04 -15.85
N ASP A 264 -14.72 5.56 -16.10
CA ASP A 264 -15.72 5.71 -15.06
C ASP A 264 -16.33 4.34 -14.74
N LEU A 265 -16.45 4.07 -13.43
CA LEU A 265 -16.98 2.85 -12.87
C LEU A 265 -18.44 3.07 -12.49
N ASP A 266 -19.30 3.31 -13.48
CA ASP A 266 -20.73 3.65 -13.28
C ASP A 266 -21.62 2.46 -12.85
N SER A 267 -21.05 1.26 -12.69
CA SER A 267 -21.79 0.07 -12.28
C SER A 267 -21.82 -0.12 -10.76
N ILE A 268 -23.00 -0.47 -10.23
CA ILE A 268 -23.25 -0.87 -8.82
C ILE A 268 -22.28 -1.96 -8.34
N LEU A 269 -21.75 -2.79 -9.26
CA LEU A 269 -20.79 -3.85 -8.96
C LEU A 269 -19.37 -3.34 -8.65
N CYS A 270 -19.01 -2.13 -9.08
CA CYS A 270 -17.65 -1.59 -8.93
C CYS A 270 -17.38 -0.97 -7.56
N GLY A 271 -18.43 -0.64 -6.79
CA GLY A 271 -18.31 -0.24 -5.38
C GLY A 271 -17.75 -1.35 -4.46
N LEU A 272 -17.50 -2.55 -5.00
CA LEU A 272 -16.98 -3.71 -4.30
C LEU A 272 -15.47 -3.96 -4.53
N CYS A 273 -14.80 -3.27 -5.46
CA CYS A 273 -13.40 -3.57 -5.80
C CYS A 273 -12.48 -2.34 -5.73
N PRO A 274 -12.05 -1.90 -4.53
CA PRO A 274 -11.03 -0.87 -4.36
C PRO A 274 -9.67 -1.23 -5.00
N SER A 275 -9.39 -2.52 -5.18
CA SER A 275 -8.07 -3.07 -5.54
C SER A 275 -7.88 -3.36 -7.04
N ALA A 276 -8.84 -2.93 -7.88
CA ALA A 276 -8.79 -3.14 -9.33
C ALA A 276 -7.62 -2.39 -10.02
N ALA A 277 -7.08 -1.36 -9.38
CA ALA A 277 -5.95 -0.59 -9.91
C ALA A 277 -4.67 -1.45 -10.10
N VAL A 278 -4.45 -2.43 -9.23
CA VAL A 278 -3.30 -3.34 -9.34
C VAL A 278 -3.42 -4.26 -10.56
N LEU A 279 -4.63 -4.80 -10.82
CA LEU A 279 -4.88 -5.68 -11.97
C LEU A 279 -4.78 -4.94 -13.30
N ALA A 280 -5.31 -3.72 -13.37
CA ALA A 280 -5.29 -2.93 -14.60
C ALA A 280 -3.86 -2.62 -15.09
N ASN A 281 -2.90 -2.51 -14.18
CA ASN A 281 -1.51 -2.20 -14.55
C ASN A 281 -0.87 -3.31 -15.40
N ARG A 282 -1.26 -4.59 -15.24
CA ARG A 282 -0.76 -5.68 -16.09
C ARG A 282 -1.59 -5.88 -17.35
N THR A 283 -2.92 -5.79 -17.28
CA THR A 283 -3.78 -5.97 -18.46
C THR A 283 -3.51 -4.92 -19.55
N ILE A 284 -3.12 -3.70 -19.15
CA ILE A 284 -2.77 -2.65 -20.10
C ILE A 284 -1.35 -2.87 -20.64
N VAL A 285 -0.40 -3.27 -19.79
CA VAL A 285 0.98 -3.54 -20.24
C VAL A 285 1.06 -4.77 -21.15
N SER A 286 0.22 -5.79 -20.97
CA SER A 286 0.16 -6.97 -21.85
C SER A 286 -0.55 -6.73 -23.18
N VAL A 287 -1.34 -5.65 -23.31
CA VAL A 287 -1.99 -5.28 -24.58
C VAL A 287 -1.07 -4.43 -25.46
N PHE A 288 0.03 -3.91 -24.90
CA PHE A 288 1.02 -3.10 -25.61
C PHE A 288 2.41 -3.74 -25.70
N GLN A 289 2.53 -5.06 -25.54
CA GLN A 289 3.73 -5.83 -25.92
C GLN A 289 3.55 -6.52 -27.25
#